data_AF-A0A523SA86-F1
#
_entry.id   AF-A0A523SA86-F1
#
_cell.length_a   1.000
_cell.length_b   1.000
_cell.length_c   1.000
_cell.angle_alpha   90.00
_cell.angle_beta   90.00
_cell.angle_gamma   90.00
#
_symmetry.space_group_name_H-M   'P 1'
#
loop_
_entity.id
_entity.type
_entity.pdbx_description
1 polymer ?
#
loop_
_entity_poly.entity_id
_entity_poly.type
_entity_poly.pdbx_seq_one_letter_code
_entity_poly.pdbx_strand_id
1 'polypeptide(L)' 'MREAILEGKRKFVVRDAPEPVLDEGEVLIKVRYCGICGSDLHTYIEGVNIRHG' A
#
# COMPACT_ATOMS: atom_id res chain seq x y z
N MET A 1 4.75 8.39 9.56
CA MET A 1 5.46 7.77 8.40
C MET A 1 4.76 8.19 7.11
N ARG A 2 5.30 7.84 5.94
CA ARG A 2 4.62 8.08 4.64
C ARG A 2 4.20 6.75 4.03
N GLU A 3 2.99 6.70 3.51
CA GLU A 3 2.44 5.53 2.83
C GLU A 3 2.02 5.88 1.40
N ALA A 4 2.02 4.87 0.54
CA ALA A 4 1.61 4.99 -0.85
C ALA A 4 0.37 4.13 -1.05
N ILE A 5 -0.76 4.77 -1.38
CA ILE A 5 -2.09 4.17 -1.39
C ILE A 5 -2.70 4.27 -2.79
N LEU A 6 -3.26 3.15 -3.25
CA LEU A 6 -4.13 3.14 -4.42
C LEU A 6 -5.58 3.40 -3.96
N GLU A 7 -6.02 4.66 -4.05
CA GLU A 7 -7.39 5.06 -3.67
C GLU A 7 -8.44 4.71 -4.73
N GLY A 8 -8.01 4.28 -5.92
CA GLY A 8 -8.88 3.84 -6.98
C GLY A 8 -8.14 3.56 -8.27
N LYS A 9 -8.88 3.13 -9.29
CA LYS A 9 -8.34 2.91 -10.64
C LYS A 9 -7.62 4.18 -11.11
N ARG A 10 -6.34 4.05 -11.44
CA ARG A 10 -5.47 5.15 -11.86
C ARG A 10 -5.34 6.31 -10.86
N LYS A 11 -5.58 6.07 -9.57
CA LYS A 11 -5.46 7.07 -8.49
C LYS A 11 -4.53 6.57 -7.39
N PHE A 12 -3.27 6.96 -7.49
CA PHE A 12 -2.22 6.61 -6.53
C PHE A 12 -1.76 7.86 -5.80
N VAL A 13 -1.77 7.82 -4.47
CA VAL A 13 -1.44 8.97 -3.61
C VAL A 13 -0.37 8.59 -2.60
N VAL A 14 0.48 9.54 -2.27
CA VAL A 14 1.42 9.41 -1.15
C VAL A 14 0.99 10.39 -0.07
N ARG A 15 0.74 9.87 1.13
CA ARG A 15 0.25 10.66 2.27
C ARG A 15 0.98 10.31 3.55
N ASP A 16 0.86 11.19 4.53
CA ASP A 16 1.30 10.88 5.89
C ASP A 16 0.31 9.92 6.55
N ALA A 17 0.86 9.02 7.36
CA ALA A 17 0.13 8.02 8.11
C ALA A 17 0.73 7.85 9.51
N PRO A 18 -0.10 7.44 10.49
CA PRO A 18 0.39 7.09 11.82
C PRO A 18 1.36 5.93 11.75
N GLU A 19 2.17 5.78 12.79
CA GLU A 19 3.03 4.62 12.93
C GLU A 19 2.16 3.37 13.27
N PRO A 20 2.42 2.19 12.69
CA PRO A 20 1.65 0.98 12.97
C PRO A 20 1.77 0.58 14.44
N VAL A 21 0.66 0.13 15.02
CA VAL A 21 0.64 -0.52 16.33
C VAL A 21 0.87 -2.01 16.12
N LEU A 22 1.75 -2.61 16.92
CA LEU A 22 2.12 -4.02 16.81
C LEU A 22 1.30 -4.88 17.78
N ASP A 23 0.88 -6.05 17.33
CA ASP A 23 0.35 -7.12 18.17
C ASP A 23 1.46 -8.08 18.64
N GLU A 24 1.10 -9.00 19.55
CA GLU A 24 2.03 -10.00 20.06
C GLU A 24 2.57 -10.89 18.93
N GLY A 25 3.91 -10.95 18.82
CA GLY A 25 4.59 -11.73 17.79
C GLY A 25 4.89 -10.97 16.50
N GLU A 26 4.47 -9.70 16.37
CA GLU A 26 4.76 -8.87 15.20
C GLU A 26 6.08 -8.08 15.35
N VAL A 27 6.63 -7.64 14.21
CA VAL A 27 7.82 -6.78 14.17
C VAL A 27 7.63 -5.63 13.20
N LEU A 28 8.12 -4.45 13.56
CA LEU A 28 8.09 -3.26 12.70
C LEU A 28 9.37 -3.17 11.86
N ILE A 29 9.22 -3.10 10.53
CA ILE A 29 10.33 -3.01 9.59
C ILE A 29 10.42 -1.60 9.00
N LYS A 30 11.59 -0.97 9.12
CA LYS A 30 11.89 0.28 8.40
C LYS A 30 12.34 -0.02 6.97
N VAL A 31 11.40 0.10 6.02
CA VAL A 31 11.67 -0.06 4.59
C VAL A 31 12.69 0.97 4.11
N ARG A 32 13.80 0.51 3.52
CA ARG A 32 14.81 1.37 2.89
C ARG A 32 14.56 1.56 1.39
N TYR A 33 14.07 0.53 0.72
CA TYR A 33 13.82 0.49 -0.71
C TYR A 33 12.59 -0.40 -1.00
N CYS A 34 11.81 -0.03 -2.00
CA CYS A 34 10.69 -0.82 -2.52
C CYS A 34 10.65 -0.63 -4.05
N GLY A 35 10.34 -1.71 -4.78
CA GLY A 35 10.21 -1.70 -6.24
C GLY A 35 8.77 -1.94 -6.66
N ILE A 36 8.45 -1.57 -7.90
CA ILE A 36 7.14 -1.81 -8.51
C ILE A 36 7.20 -3.15 -9.26
N CYS A 37 6.24 -4.03 -8.98
CA CYS A 37 6.03 -5.26 -9.73
C CYS A 37 5.09 -5.03 -10.92
N GLY A 38 5.17 -5.87 -11.95
CA GLY A 38 4.21 -5.83 -13.06
C GLY A 38 2.75 -6.00 -12.62
N SER A 39 2.50 -6.79 -11.57
CA SER A 39 1.15 -6.95 -10.99
C SER A 39 0.58 -5.67 -10.41
N ASP A 40 1.42 -4.79 -9.87
CA ASP A 40 0.97 -3.51 -9.31
C ASP A 40 0.43 -2.60 -10.43
N LEU A 41 1.05 -2.67 -11.62
CA LEU A 41 0.58 -1.94 -12.80
C LEU A 41 -0.77 -2.47 -13.29
N HIS A 42 -0.98 -3.79 -13.30
CA HIS A 42 -2.29 -4.37 -13.60
C HIS A 42 -3.35 -3.84 -12.62
N THR A 43 -3.06 -3.88 -11.32
CA THR A 43 -3.96 -3.34 -10.29
C THR A 43 -4.23 -1.84 -10.45
N TYR A 44 -3.21 -1.03 -10.78
CA TYR A 44 -3.37 0.40 -11.03
C TYR A 44 -4.23 0.69 -12.26
N ILE A 45 -4.02 -0.04 -13.36
CA ILE A 45 -4.66 0.19 -14.65
C ILE A 45 -6.09 -0.36 -14.68
N GLU A 46 -6.30 -1.57 -14.18
CA GLU A 46 -7.56 -2.31 -14.26
C GLU A 46 -8.47 -2.03 -13.06
N GLY A 47 -7.86 -1.70 -11.92
CA GLY A 47 -8.52 -1.58 -10.62
C GLY A 47 -8.43 -2.89 -9.84
N VAL A 48 -8.55 -2.80 -8.52
CA VAL A 48 -8.72 -3.97 -7.67
C VAL A 48 -10.19 -4.40 -7.68
N ASN A 49 -10.45 -5.70 -7.85
CA ASN A 49 -11.74 -6.30 -7.46
C ASN A 49 -11.80 -6.37 -5.93
N ILE A 50 -11.80 -5.22 -5.28
CA ILE A 50 -12.08 -5.11 -3.85
C ILE A 50 -13.58 -5.31 -3.69
N ARG A 51 -13.99 -6.56 -3.44
CA ARG A 51 -15.19 -6.82 -2.64
C ARG A 51 -14.88 -6.24 -1.26
N HIS A 52 -15.14 -4.95 -1.09
CA HIS A 52 -15.34 -4.37 0.23
C HIS A 52 -16.55 -5.10 0.81
N GLY A 53 -16.31 -5.90 1.84
CA GLY A 53 -17.37 -6.32 2.76
C GLY A 53 -17.82 -5.14 3.59
#